data_AF-A0A3D0CXL0-F1
#
_entry.id   AF-A0A3D0CXL0-F1
#
_cell.length_a   1.000
_cell.length_b   1.000
_cell.length_c   1.000
_cell.angle_alpha   90.00
_cell.angle_beta   90.00
_cell.angle_gamma   90.00
#
_symmetry.space_group_name_H-M   'P 1'
#
loop_
_entity.id
_entity.type
_entity.pdbx_description
1 polymer ?
#
loop_
_entity_poly.entity_id
_entity_poly.type
_entity_poly.pdbx_seq_one_letter_code
_entity_poly.pdbx_strand_id
1 'polypeptide(L)'
;MLIGGRPMDKDEPEDLHRLCLSFARPTRRVSVVGAAWNEPGYIAELVQHYAGLGANAEDAGLYERGDAENCEIVARLARADLIYFAGGTPRQLLEALRGTPAWQQIFDAWCGGAVLAGISAGSEVMGAVVVSQTAGPAGRRGLGG
;
A
#
# COMPACT_ATOMS: atom_id res chain seq x y z
N MET A 1 -1.60 -1.76 14.25
CA MET A 1 -1.62 -3.14 14.77
C MET A 1 -0.83 -4.01 13.80
N LEU A 2 0.16 -4.77 14.27
CA LEU A 2 1.03 -5.60 13.44
C LEU A 2 0.45 -7.02 13.33
N ILE A 3 0.13 -7.48 12.12
CA ILE A 3 -0.27 -8.87 11.85
C ILE A 3 0.67 -9.39 10.77
N GLY A 4 1.53 -10.35 11.13
CA GLY A 4 2.47 -10.99 10.20
C GLY A 4 1.85 -12.24 9.59
N GLY A 5 1.87 -12.33 8.26
CA GLY A 5 1.57 -13.55 7.50
C GLY A 5 2.64 -13.79 6.44
N ARG A 6 3.16 -15.03 6.38
CA ARG A 6 4.02 -15.50 5.28
C ARG A 6 3.18 -15.56 3.99
N PRO A 7 3.65 -15.12 2.82
CA PRO A 7 3.11 -15.63 1.57
C PRO A 7 4.00 -16.76 1.06
N MET A 8 3.44 -17.95 0.97
CA MET A 8 3.94 -19.00 0.07
C MET A 8 2.83 -19.57 -0.84
N ASP A 9 1.63 -18.98 -0.82
CA ASP A 9 0.53 -19.32 -1.71
C ASP A 9 -0.19 -18.05 -2.18
N LYS A 10 -0.84 -18.15 -3.34
CA LYS A 10 -1.63 -17.09 -4.00
C LYS A 10 -2.86 -16.63 -3.19
N ASP A 11 -3.16 -17.32 -2.09
CA ASP A 11 -4.31 -17.04 -1.24
C ASP A 11 -3.92 -16.01 -0.16
N GLU A 12 -4.04 -14.73 -0.49
CA GLU A 12 -4.09 -13.69 0.53
C GLU A 12 -5.36 -13.89 1.38
N PRO A 13 -5.27 -13.94 2.72
CA PRO A 13 -6.45 -14.20 3.54
C PRO A 13 -7.45 -13.04 3.38
N GLU A 14 -8.65 -13.33 2.89
CA GLU A 14 -9.74 -12.34 2.71
C GLU A 14 -9.99 -11.50 3.98
N ASP A 15 -9.81 -12.11 5.15
CA ASP A 15 -9.92 -11.45 6.46
C ASP A 15 -8.94 -10.27 6.61
N LEU A 16 -7.74 -10.35 6.02
CA LEU A 16 -6.79 -9.24 6.02
C LEU A 16 -7.31 -8.06 5.19
N HIS A 17 -7.83 -8.32 3.99
CA HIS A 17 -8.40 -7.28 3.13
C HIS A 17 -9.59 -6.60 3.79
N ARG A 18 -10.49 -7.39 4.38
CA ARG A 18 -11.63 -6.88 5.15
C ARG A 18 -11.19 -6.06 6.36
N LEU A 19 -10.16 -6.50 7.07
CA LEU A 19 -9.58 -5.75 8.17
C LEU A 19 -9.01 -4.41 7.70
N CYS A 20 -8.25 -4.38 6.60
CA CYS A 20 -7.72 -3.13 6.03
C CYS A 20 -8.84 -2.16 5.68
N LEU A 21 -9.91 -2.65 5.03
CA LEU A 21 -11.09 -1.84 4.71
C LEU A 21 -11.86 -1.36 5.92
N SER A 22 -11.83 -2.08 7.04
CA SER A 22 -12.48 -1.65 8.29
C SER A 22 -11.82 -0.42 8.92
N PHE A 23 -10.54 -0.19 8.62
CA PHE A 23 -9.82 1.02 9.01
C PHE A 23 -9.92 2.12 7.96
N ALA A 24 -10.20 1.82 6.69
CA ALA A 24 -10.31 2.84 5.64
C ALA A 24 -11.48 3.79 5.89
N ARG A 25 -11.40 5.02 5.37
CA ARG A 25 -12.53 5.97 5.42
C ARG A 25 -13.75 5.40 4.67
N PRO A 26 -14.98 5.89 4.95
CA PRO A 26 -16.20 5.39 4.30
C PRO A 26 -16.22 5.46 2.77
N THR A 27 -15.42 6.36 2.17
CA THR A 27 -15.25 6.47 0.72
C THR A 27 -14.53 5.28 0.09
N ARG A 28 -13.80 4.49 0.89
CA ARG A 28 -13.10 3.24 0.50
C ARG A 28 -12.33 3.35 -0.81
N ARG A 29 -11.60 4.45 -1.03
CA ARG A 29 -10.70 4.59 -2.17
C ARG A 29 -9.44 3.79 -1.92
N VAL A 30 -9.21 2.75 -2.70
CA VAL A 30 -8.07 1.84 -2.55
C VAL A 30 -7.14 2.01 -3.74
N SER A 31 -5.88 2.36 -3.49
CA SER A 31 -4.83 2.37 -4.52
C SER A 31 -3.89 1.20 -4.30
N VAL A 32 -3.78 0.31 -5.29
CA VAL A 32 -2.90 -0.87 -5.25
C VAL A 32 -1.56 -0.54 -5.91
N VAL A 33 -0.46 -0.72 -5.19
CA VAL A 33 0.91 -0.44 -5.64
C VAL A 33 1.62 -1.74 -6.01
N GLY A 34 2.08 -1.85 -7.26
CA GLY A 34 2.76 -3.03 -7.81
C GLY A 34 4.29 -3.01 -7.74
N ALA A 35 4.89 -2.04 -7.07
CA ALA A 35 6.34 -1.84 -7.06
C ALA A 35 7.19 -2.94 -6.41
N ALA A 36 6.56 -3.83 -5.62
CA ALA A 36 7.26 -4.95 -5.03
C ALA A 36 7.45 -6.11 -6.02
N TRP A 37 6.59 -6.24 -7.03
CA TRP A 37 6.67 -7.25 -8.09
C TRP A 37 5.76 -6.86 -9.24
N ASN A 38 6.34 -6.57 -10.41
CA ASN A 38 5.61 -6.13 -11.59
C ASN A 38 4.99 -7.32 -12.34
N GLU A 39 3.88 -7.83 -11.81
CA GLU A 39 3.06 -8.86 -12.45
C GLU A 39 1.63 -8.29 -12.67
N PRO A 40 1.29 -7.85 -13.90
CA PRO A 40 0.03 -7.17 -14.16
C PRO A 40 -1.22 -7.99 -13.84
N GLY A 41 -1.17 -9.32 -13.96
CA GLY A 41 -2.29 -10.21 -13.63
C GLY A 41 -2.67 -10.10 -12.15
N TYR A 42 -1.68 -10.18 -11.28
CA TYR A 42 -1.82 -10.12 -9.83
C TYR A 42 -2.36 -8.76 -9.34
N ILE A 43 -1.90 -7.64 -9.91
CA ILE A 43 -2.45 -6.32 -9.58
C ILE A 43 -3.91 -6.21 -10.00
N ALA A 44 -4.26 -6.70 -11.19
CA ALA A 44 -5.64 -6.72 -11.65
C ALA A 44 -6.54 -7.59 -10.75
N GLU A 45 -6.05 -8.76 -10.31
CA GLU A 45 -6.75 -9.63 -9.36
C GLU A 45 -6.99 -8.93 -8.02
N LEU A 46 -6.00 -8.23 -7.46
CA LEU A 46 -6.16 -7.47 -6.21
C LEU A 46 -7.17 -6.32 -6.36
N VAL A 47 -7.13 -5.58 -7.47
CA VAL A 47 -8.09 -4.50 -7.74
C VAL A 47 -9.51 -5.07 -7.83
N GLN A 48 -9.70 -6.19 -8.55
CA GLN A 48 -10.99 -6.87 -8.62
C GLN A 48 -11.45 -7.40 -7.26
N HIS A 49 -10.54 -7.93 -6.46
CA HIS A 49 -10.84 -8.42 -5.11
C HIS A 49 -11.36 -7.29 -4.21
N TYR A 50 -10.64 -6.16 -4.12
CA TYR A 50 -11.09 -5.00 -3.33
C TYR A 50 -12.40 -4.41 -3.86
N ALA A 51 -12.61 -4.39 -5.18
CA ALA A 51 -13.88 -3.98 -5.76
C ALA A 51 -15.03 -4.92 -5.36
N GLY A 52 -14.79 -6.24 -5.33
CA GLY A 52 -15.74 -7.25 -4.85
C GLY A 52 -16.09 -7.08 -3.36
N LEU A 53 -15.19 -6.49 -2.57
CA LEU A 53 -15.43 -6.13 -1.17
C LEU A 53 -16.13 -4.76 -0.99
N GLY A 54 -16.56 -4.12 -2.09
CA GLY A 54 -17.29 -2.85 -2.08
C GLY A 54 -16.41 -1.61 -1.96
N ALA A 55 -15.12 -1.72 -2.30
CA ALA A 55 -14.21 -0.59 -2.38
C ALA A 55 -14.18 0.04 -3.78
N ASN A 56 -13.82 1.33 -3.85
CA ASN A 56 -13.44 1.96 -5.10
C ASN A 56 -11.94 1.73 -5.31
N ALA A 57 -11.60 0.58 -5.89
CA ALA A 57 -10.23 0.12 -6.07
C ALA A 57 -9.68 0.48 -7.45
N GLU A 58 -8.42 0.90 -7.49
CA GLU A 58 -7.68 1.19 -8.72
C GLU A 58 -6.22 0.75 -8.61
N ASP A 59 -5.62 0.45 -9.76
CA ASP A 59 -4.18 0.31 -9.88
C ASP A 59 -3.53 1.70 -9.75
N ALA A 60 -2.55 1.84 -8.85
CA ALA A 60 -1.81 3.08 -8.66
C ALA A 60 -0.94 3.43 -9.87
N GLY A 61 -0.58 2.45 -10.71
CA GLY A 61 0.35 2.62 -11.82
C GLY A 61 1.81 2.71 -11.40
N LEU A 62 2.12 2.40 -10.13
CA LEU A 62 3.46 2.53 -9.55
C LEU A 62 4.13 1.14 -9.48
N TYR A 63 5.02 0.88 -10.44
CA TYR A 63 5.71 -0.41 -10.63
C TYR A 63 7.22 -0.31 -10.49
N GLU A 64 7.78 0.85 -10.84
CA GLU A 64 9.21 1.12 -10.76
C GLU A 64 9.49 2.56 -10.34
N ARG A 65 10.78 2.90 -10.21
CA ARG A 65 11.20 4.23 -9.77
C ARG A 65 10.76 5.35 -10.71
N GLY A 66 10.71 5.10 -12.03
CA GLY A 66 10.28 6.09 -13.00
C GLY A 66 8.84 6.55 -12.79
N ASP A 67 7.97 5.63 -12.39
CA ASP A 67 6.56 5.90 -12.10
C ASP A 67 6.39 6.77 -10.84
N ALA A 68 7.28 6.59 -9.86
CA ALA A 68 7.23 7.28 -8.57
C ALA A 68 7.51 8.80 -8.68
N GLU A 69 7.95 9.28 -9.84
CA GLU A 69 8.13 10.70 -10.18
C GLU A 69 6.93 11.28 -10.94
N ASN A 70 5.99 10.46 -11.42
CA ASN A 70 4.86 10.89 -12.23
C ASN A 70 3.79 11.61 -11.37
N CYS A 71 3.47 12.84 -11.73
CA CYS A 71 2.52 13.68 -10.99
C CYS A 71 1.08 13.12 -10.95
N GLU A 72 0.65 12.37 -11.96
CA GLU A 72 -0.68 11.73 -11.98
C GLU A 72 -0.78 10.60 -10.96
N ILE A 73 0.30 9.80 -10.85
CA ILE A 73 0.41 8.71 -9.86
C ILE A 73 0.43 9.30 -8.45
N VAL A 74 1.21 10.36 -8.24
CA VAL A 74 1.24 11.10 -6.97
C VAL A 74 -0.15 11.63 -6.62
N ALA A 75 -0.86 12.25 -7.56
CA ALA A 75 -2.21 12.77 -7.33
C ALA A 75 -3.24 11.68 -7.01
N ARG A 76 -3.08 10.48 -7.57
CA ARG A 76 -3.90 9.31 -7.25
C ARG A 76 -3.67 8.87 -5.80
N LEU A 77 -2.41 8.69 -5.41
CA LEU A 77 -2.02 8.30 -4.04
C LEU A 77 -2.50 9.30 -2.98
N ALA A 78 -2.52 10.60 -3.29
CA ALA A 78 -3.00 11.65 -2.39
C ALA A 78 -4.48 11.51 -1.99
N ARG A 79 -5.29 10.82 -2.80
CA ARG A 79 -6.74 10.67 -2.62
C ARG A 79 -7.14 9.33 -2.02
N ALA A 80 -6.17 8.44 -1.78
CA ALA A 80 -6.40 7.11 -1.27
C ALA A 80 -6.84 7.15 0.21
N ASP A 81 -7.80 6.31 0.56
CA ASP A 81 -8.14 6.00 1.95
C ASP A 81 -7.37 4.77 2.45
N LEU A 82 -6.96 3.92 1.51
CA LEU A 82 -6.10 2.77 1.71
C LEU A 82 -5.09 2.69 0.56
N ILE A 83 -3.80 2.60 0.88
CA ILE A 83 -2.73 2.30 -0.07
C ILE A 83 -2.25 0.88 0.25
N TYR A 84 -2.45 -0.03 -0.70
CA TYR A 84 -2.10 -1.44 -0.56
C TYR A 84 -0.85 -1.76 -1.38
N PHE A 85 0.23 -2.14 -0.73
CA PHE A 85 1.44 -2.65 -1.37
C PHE A 85 1.24 -4.13 -1.68
N ALA A 86 1.14 -4.46 -2.97
CA ALA A 86 1.07 -5.83 -3.42
C ALA A 86 2.32 -6.61 -2.98
N GLY A 87 2.19 -7.92 -2.80
CA GLY A 87 3.28 -8.81 -2.42
C GLY A 87 4.41 -8.82 -3.46
N GLY A 88 5.62 -9.15 -3.02
CA GLY A 88 6.79 -9.17 -3.89
C GLY A 88 8.09 -9.14 -3.10
N THR A 89 9.10 -8.41 -3.61
CA THR A 89 10.36 -8.21 -2.91
C THR A 89 10.45 -6.84 -2.22
N PRO A 90 10.90 -6.81 -0.95
CA PRO A 90 11.11 -5.56 -0.22
C PRO A 90 12.14 -4.64 -0.93
N ARG A 91 13.18 -5.25 -1.51
CA ARG A 91 14.23 -4.51 -2.23
C ARG A 91 13.65 -3.68 -3.39
N GLN A 92 12.82 -4.29 -4.25
CA GLN A 92 12.21 -3.58 -5.38
C GLN A 92 11.31 -2.44 -4.92
N LEU A 93 10.51 -2.67 -3.88
CA LEU A 93 9.67 -1.63 -3.29
C LEU A 93 10.50 -0.44 -2.78
N LEU A 94 11.61 -0.70 -2.10
CA LEU A 94 12.52 0.34 -1.61
C LEU A 94 13.20 1.10 -2.77
N GLU A 95 13.67 0.40 -3.80
CA GLU A 95 14.30 1.00 -4.97
C GLU A 95 13.34 1.92 -5.74
N ALA A 96 12.08 1.51 -5.86
CA ALA A 96 11.03 2.29 -6.51
C ALA A 96 10.67 3.56 -5.71
N LEU A 97 10.54 3.46 -4.38
CA LEU A 97 9.98 4.55 -3.57
C LEU A 97 11.02 5.48 -2.95
N ARG A 98 12.21 5.01 -2.57
CA ARG A 98 13.13 5.78 -1.73
C ARG A 98 13.50 7.13 -2.36
N GLY A 99 13.19 8.22 -1.66
CA GLY A 99 13.53 9.58 -2.07
C GLY A 99 12.74 10.10 -3.28
N THR A 100 11.56 9.53 -3.55
CA THR A 100 10.69 9.95 -4.67
C THR A 100 9.50 10.79 -4.18
N PRO A 101 8.86 11.59 -5.06
CA PRO A 101 7.62 12.30 -4.77
C PRO A 101 6.49 11.36 -4.32
N ALA A 102 6.35 10.19 -4.95
CA ALA A 102 5.33 9.22 -4.55
C ALA A 102 5.52 8.73 -3.11
N TRP A 103 6.76 8.51 -2.66
CA TRP A 103 7.01 8.16 -1.27
C TRP A 103 6.61 9.27 -0.29
N GLN A 104 6.99 10.51 -0.59
CA GLN A 104 6.58 11.65 0.24
C GLN A 104 5.05 11.73 0.31
N GLN A 105 4.37 11.54 -0.82
CA GLN A 105 2.91 11.58 -0.86
C GLN A 105 2.24 10.42 -0.12
N ILE A 106 2.78 9.20 -0.20
CA ILE A 106 2.32 8.05 0.59
C ILE A 106 2.43 8.37 2.09
N PHE A 107 3.56 8.96 2.50
CA PHE A 107 3.79 9.36 3.89
C PHE A 107 2.81 10.46 4.33
N ASP A 108 2.55 11.45 3.49
CA ASP A 108 1.62 12.54 3.78
C ASP A 108 0.17 12.03 3.86
N ALA A 109 -0.23 11.13 2.96
CA ALA A 109 -1.55 10.50 2.97
C ALA A 109 -1.75 9.68 4.25
N TRP A 110 -0.72 8.93 4.65
CA TRP A 110 -0.71 8.19 5.92
C TRP A 110 -0.87 9.12 7.12
N CYS A 111 -0.07 10.20 7.20
CA CYS A 111 -0.21 11.23 8.25
C CYS A 111 -1.60 11.88 8.25
N GLY A 112 -2.23 11.97 7.07
CA GLY A 112 -3.61 12.44 6.90
C GLY A 112 -4.69 11.43 7.30
N GLY A 113 -4.31 10.21 7.71
CA GLY A 113 -5.21 9.16 8.18
C GLY A 113 -5.56 8.09 7.14
N ALA A 114 -4.89 8.06 5.99
CA ALA A 114 -4.98 6.92 5.08
C ALA A 114 -4.39 5.66 5.74
N VAL A 115 -4.94 4.51 5.42
CA VAL A 115 -4.40 3.21 5.84
C VAL A 115 -3.29 2.83 4.88
N LEU A 116 -2.15 2.39 5.40
CA LEU A 116 -1.17 1.64 4.62
C LEU A 116 -1.36 0.15 4.93
N ALA A 117 -1.14 -0.73 3.96
CA ALA A 117 -1.14 -2.18 4.18
C ALA A 117 -0.36 -2.88 3.07
N GLY A 118 0.00 -4.15 3.26
CA GLY A 118 0.66 -4.96 2.24
C GLY A 118 1.36 -6.18 2.84
N ILE A 119 1.56 -7.23 2.05
CA ILE A 119 2.09 -8.53 2.53
C ILE A 119 3.56 -8.68 2.15
N SER A 120 4.38 -9.14 3.10
CA SER A 120 5.80 -9.52 2.95
C SER A 120 6.80 -8.42 2.53
N ALA A 121 6.72 -7.86 1.31
CA ALA A 121 7.65 -6.84 0.81
C ALA A 121 7.54 -5.50 1.54
N GLY A 122 6.32 -5.00 1.70
CA GLY A 122 6.02 -3.85 2.57
C GLY A 122 6.33 -4.13 4.04
N SER A 123 6.42 -5.41 4.38
CA SER A 123 6.63 -5.93 5.72
C SER A 123 8.12 -6.06 6.07
N GLU A 124 9.06 -6.37 5.18
CA GLU A 124 10.48 -6.36 5.57
C GLU A 124 11.15 -4.99 5.38
N VAL A 125 10.61 -4.11 4.52
CA VAL A 125 11.07 -2.71 4.40
C VAL A 125 10.48 -1.81 5.49
N MET A 126 9.28 -2.12 5.99
CA MET A 126 8.63 -1.36 7.08
C MET A 126 8.44 -2.13 8.40
N GLY A 127 8.83 -3.41 8.48
CA GLY A 127 8.65 -4.30 9.64
C GLY A 127 7.20 -4.81 9.82
N ALA A 128 6.86 -5.97 9.23
CA ALA A 128 5.53 -6.60 9.12
C ALA A 128 4.39 -5.67 8.64
N VAL A 129 3.26 -6.23 8.18
CA VAL A 129 2.12 -5.48 7.60
C VAL A 129 1.72 -4.30 8.50
N VAL A 130 1.95 -3.07 8.03
CA VAL A 130 1.67 -1.85 8.81
C VAL A 130 0.21 -1.46 8.61
N VAL A 131 -0.75 -2.18 9.20
CA VAL A 131 -2.11 -1.61 9.36
C VAL A 131 -2.02 -0.56 10.46
N SER A 132 -1.66 0.66 10.07
CA SER A 132 -1.56 1.80 10.96
C SER A 132 -2.39 2.95 10.40
N GLN A 133 -3.47 3.28 11.08
CA GLN A 133 -3.97 4.64 11.05
C GLN A 133 -3.15 5.44 12.05
N THR A 134 -2.50 6.51 11.63
CA THR A 134 -2.10 7.52 12.60
C THR A 134 -3.37 8.15 13.16
N ALA A 135 -3.78 7.74 14.35
CA ALA A 135 -4.34 8.72 15.27
C ALA A 135 -3.23 9.77 15.46
N GLY A 136 -3.54 11.05 15.25
CA GLY A 136 -2.55 12.13 15.27
C GLY A 136 -1.63 12.17 16.50
N PRO A 137 -0.63 13.05 16.47
CA PRO A 137 0.78 12.71 16.49
C PRO A 137 1.26 12.08 17.81
N ALA A 138 1.82 10.87 17.73
CA ALA A 138 2.83 10.39 18.70
C ALA A 138 3.67 9.26 18.08
N GLY A 139 4.77 9.67 17.44
CA GLY A 139 6.05 8.98 17.30
C GLY A 139 6.08 7.46 17.08
N ARG A 140 6.62 7.05 15.92
CA ARG A 140 7.65 6.01 15.80
C ARG A 140 8.41 6.16 14.49
N ARG A 141 9.74 6.08 14.59
CA ARG A 141 10.71 6.25 13.51
C ARG A 141 10.61 5.09 12.51
N GLY A 142 10.46 5.42 11.23
CA GLY A 142 10.72 4.55 10.07
C GLY A 142 11.38 5.38 8.97
N LEU A 143 12.30 4.75 8.22
CA LEU A 143 13.09 5.19 7.04
C LEU A 143 13.63 6.63 6.90
N GLY A 144 13.32 7.56 7.80
CA GLY A 144 13.87 8.92 7.86
C GLY A 144 15.05 9.01 8.83
N GLY A 145 16.12 8.26 8.55
CA GLY A 145 17.41 8.36 9.24
C GLY A 145 18.52 8.52 8.22
#